data_AF-A0A0B8N3I7-F1
#
_entry.id   AF-A0A0B8N3I7-F1
#
_cell.length_a   1.000
_cell.length_b   1.000
_cell.length_c   1.000
_cell.angle_alpha   90.00
_cell.angle_beta   90.00
_cell.angle_gamma   90.00
#
_symmetry.space_group_name_H-M   'P 1'
#
loop_
_entity.id
_entity.type
_entity.pdbx_description
1 polymer ?
#
loop_
_entity_poly.entity_id
_entity_poly.type
_entity_poly.pdbx_seq_one_letter_code
_entity_poly.pdbx_strand_id
1 'polypeptide(L)'
;MPSGHHLVYFPPQVTLSELLPDGTDILHTPGEPFNRRLWAGGEITFPQLGAESSNLLLNGQRAVCVENIDNVDVHGSEGNEKILVTIDRRFTEVHEHEDETQIRARVASNGSEVLVEKRTLFFMRDLDLEQQIERDRRKSRFVKAPTNPDISYSMTPTKALLFRFSALTFNAHLIHLDPHYAQTTEGHQNILVHGPLTVVLMLSFLSSHLSKLGLRVKDIEYRNLAPLHVDEELRICAKAKQQTSGQWGVWIEGPQVYTYASGLERGAPRFALPGDFTVYLIFVCTVIMITAYWYLSARVFTKVALTHTWSQVNRGQIVTFYVIQIKAEYLPVCLLLLDVVSGGWPAAIMSMIGIFASHMYDFFTRLWPLFGGGRNYLKTPAFLHRLWGTRVREQRTRGLGPSAGSSSQASSGQSSARDDSIGSSWSMRGAGRRLGGN
;
A
#
# COMPACT_ATOMS: atom_id res chain seq x y z
N MET A 1 17.88 -13.06 -20.59
CA MET A 1 16.88 -13.04 -19.50
C MET A 1 16.25 -11.67 -19.48
N PRO A 2 14.91 -11.54 -19.33
CA PRO A 2 14.28 -10.22 -19.25
C PRO A 2 14.74 -9.41 -18.04
N SER A 3 14.78 -8.08 -18.14
CA SER A 3 15.16 -7.19 -17.05
C SER A 3 14.28 -7.40 -15.82
N GLY A 4 14.90 -7.47 -14.64
CA GLY A 4 14.23 -7.72 -13.36
C GLY A 4 14.03 -9.20 -13.02
N HIS A 5 14.16 -10.14 -13.96
CA HIS A 5 13.94 -11.56 -13.67
C HIS A 5 15.03 -12.20 -12.80
N HIS A 6 16.21 -11.59 -12.67
CA HIS A 6 17.25 -12.05 -11.72
C HIS A 6 16.72 -12.08 -10.27
N LEU A 7 15.73 -11.25 -9.93
CA LEU A 7 15.05 -11.27 -8.63
C LEU A 7 14.30 -12.57 -8.35
N VAL A 8 13.92 -13.30 -9.40
CA VAL A 8 13.22 -14.60 -9.33
C VAL A 8 14.19 -15.78 -9.43
N TYR A 9 15.21 -15.68 -10.28
CA TYR A 9 16.13 -16.80 -10.53
C TYR A 9 17.20 -16.97 -9.44
N PHE A 10 17.50 -15.91 -8.69
CA PHE A 10 18.50 -15.94 -7.62
C PHE A 10 17.89 -15.47 -6.30
N PRO A 11 16.87 -16.17 -5.76
CA PRO A 11 16.38 -15.90 -4.42
C PRO A 11 17.33 -16.50 -3.38
N PRO A 12 17.34 -15.98 -2.14
CA PRO A 12 17.90 -16.70 -1.00
C PRO A 12 17.30 -18.10 -0.89
N GLN A 13 18.15 -19.13 -0.76
CA GLN A 13 17.72 -20.53 -0.61
C GLN A 13 17.78 -20.98 0.86
N VAL A 14 17.17 -20.19 1.75
CA VAL A 14 17.10 -20.50 3.20
C VAL A 14 16.00 -21.52 3.46
N THR A 15 16.26 -22.48 4.36
CA THR A 15 15.29 -23.54 4.67
C THR A 15 14.15 -23.00 5.54
N LEU A 16 12.99 -23.65 5.50
CA LEU A 16 11.82 -23.23 6.31
C LEU A 16 12.11 -23.20 7.82
N SER A 17 12.99 -24.05 8.32
CA SER A 17 13.39 -24.09 9.73
C SER A 17 14.26 -22.91 10.17
N GLU A 18 14.84 -22.17 9.23
CA GLU A 18 15.72 -21.03 9.48
C GLU A 18 15.02 -19.69 9.23
N LEU A 19 13.74 -19.70 8.86
CA LEU A 19 12.96 -18.47 8.72
C LEU A 19 12.62 -17.87 10.08
N LEU A 20 12.62 -16.54 10.13
CA LEU A 20 12.12 -15.76 11.26
C LEU A 20 10.60 -15.94 11.42
N PRO A 21 10.03 -15.62 12.59
CA PRO A 21 8.60 -15.78 12.85
C PRO A 21 7.67 -15.07 11.86
N ASP A 22 8.15 -14.01 11.22
CA ASP A 22 7.42 -13.26 10.19
C ASP A 22 7.58 -13.85 8.77
N GLY A 23 8.31 -14.96 8.62
CA GLY A 23 8.58 -15.63 7.35
C GLY A 23 9.73 -15.02 6.54
N THR A 24 10.46 -14.05 7.08
CA THR A 24 11.70 -13.54 6.46
C THR A 24 12.89 -14.44 6.74
N ASP A 25 13.87 -14.45 5.84
CA ASP A 25 15.13 -15.15 6.03
C ASP A 25 16.06 -14.39 7.01
N ILE A 26 16.97 -15.13 7.65
CA ILE A 26 18.00 -14.60 8.55
C ILE A 26 19.19 -13.96 7.82
N LEU A 27 19.22 -13.94 6.48
CA LEU A 27 20.35 -13.35 5.78
C LEU A 27 20.28 -11.82 5.88
N HIS A 28 21.45 -11.21 6.01
CA HIS A 28 21.62 -9.75 6.11
C HIS A 28 21.01 -9.12 7.36
N THR A 29 20.40 -9.90 8.26
CA THR A 29 19.85 -9.38 9.50
C THR A 29 20.96 -8.91 10.44
N PRO A 30 20.81 -7.74 11.09
CA PRO A 30 21.69 -7.33 12.18
C PRO A 30 21.55 -8.21 13.44
N GLY A 31 20.54 -9.10 13.47
CA GLY A 31 20.17 -9.89 14.63
C GLY A 31 19.14 -9.20 15.51
N GLU A 32 18.75 -9.85 16.62
CA GLU A 32 17.86 -9.23 17.60
C GLU A 32 18.46 -7.91 18.14
N PRO A 33 17.64 -6.87 18.39
CA PRO A 33 16.18 -6.84 18.33
C PRO A 33 15.59 -6.35 16.99
N PHE A 34 16.33 -6.41 15.88
CA PHE A 34 15.95 -5.81 14.60
C PHE A 34 15.14 -6.75 13.68
N ASN A 35 14.00 -7.21 14.18
CA ASN A 35 13.20 -8.25 13.52
C ASN A 35 12.33 -7.73 12.36
N ARG A 36 12.11 -6.41 12.26
CA ARG A 36 11.23 -5.83 11.24
C ARG A 36 12.05 -5.35 10.04
N ARG A 37 11.77 -5.90 8.86
CA ARG A 37 12.55 -5.68 7.63
C ARG A 37 11.72 -5.07 6.51
N LEU A 38 12.25 -4.05 5.83
CA LEU A 38 11.65 -3.42 4.66
C LEU A 38 12.64 -3.32 3.50
N TRP A 39 12.14 -3.43 2.28
CA TRP A 39 12.89 -3.12 1.07
C TRP A 39 12.87 -1.62 0.82
N ALA A 40 13.99 -0.93 1.02
CA ALA A 40 14.03 0.53 0.90
C ALA A 40 14.17 1.00 -0.56
N GLY A 41 14.98 0.31 -1.35
CA GLY A 41 15.31 0.71 -2.71
C GLY A 41 16.53 -0.03 -3.23
N GLY A 42 17.08 0.47 -4.33
CA GLY A 42 18.28 -0.08 -4.92
C GLY A 42 18.62 0.51 -6.27
N GLU A 43 19.67 -0.04 -6.86
CA GLU A 43 20.18 0.27 -8.18
C GLU A 43 20.44 -1.04 -8.92
N ILE A 44 20.10 -1.10 -10.22
CA ILE A 44 20.40 -2.24 -11.08
C ILE A 44 21.08 -1.72 -12.33
N THR A 45 22.26 -2.26 -12.64
CA THR A 45 23.00 -2.03 -13.88
C THR A 45 22.94 -3.28 -14.76
N PHE A 46 22.49 -3.09 -15.99
CA PHE A 46 22.36 -4.12 -17.02
C PHE A 46 23.58 -4.13 -17.96
N PRO A 47 23.87 -5.27 -18.61
CA PRO A 47 25.02 -5.38 -19.52
C PRO A 47 24.88 -4.48 -20.75
N GLN A 48 26.00 -3.90 -21.21
CA GLN A 48 26.06 -3.08 -22.42
C GLN A 48 26.14 -3.93 -23.71
N LEU A 49 25.60 -3.42 -24.81
CA LEU A 49 25.62 -4.08 -26.12
C LEU A 49 27.04 -4.10 -26.71
N GLY A 50 27.48 -5.24 -27.27
CA GLY A 50 28.74 -5.36 -28.03
C GLY A 50 29.84 -6.18 -27.36
N ALA A 51 29.68 -6.55 -26.08
CA ALA A 51 30.46 -7.63 -25.49
C ALA A 51 29.74 -8.95 -25.83
N GLU A 52 30.27 -9.70 -26.80
CA GLU A 52 29.62 -10.89 -27.38
C GLU A 52 29.33 -12.03 -26.37
N SER A 53 29.78 -11.91 -25.12
CA SER A 53 29.70 -12.92 -24.06
C SER A 53 28.92 -12.51 -22.80
N SER A 54 28.31 -11.31 -22.73
CA SER A 54 27.96 -10.71 -21.44
C SER A 54 26.47 -10.70 -21.08
N ASN A 55 25.63 -11.60 -21.59
CA ASN A 55 24.21 -11.65 -21.21
C ASN A 55 23.84 -12.94 -20.46
N LEU A 56 23.05 -12.81 -19.40
CA LEU A 56 22.43 -13.97 -18.75
C LEU A 56 21.28 -14.48 -19.64
N LEU A 57 21.48 -15.57 -20.37
CA LEU A 57 20.51 -16.14 -21.30
C LEU A 57 19.68 -17.24 -20.63
N LEU A 58 18.47 -17.46 -21.16
CA LEU A 58 17.59 -18.56 -20.73
C LEU A 58 17.77 -19.76 -21.67
N ASN A 59 19.01 -20.24 -21.79
CA ASN A 59 19.46 -21.30 -22.70
C ASN A 59 20.01 -22.54 -21.96
N GLY A 60 19.85 -22.59 -20.63
CA GLY A 60 20.42 -23.65 -19.79
C GLY A 60 21.85 -23.37 -19.30
N GLN A 61 22.45 -22.23 -19.63
CA GLN A 61 23.75 -21.84 -19.10
C GLN A 61 23.72 -21.76 -17.57
N ARG A 62 24.82 -22.17 -16.94
CA ARG A 62 24.99 -22.04 -15.49
C ARG A 62 25.32 -20.59 -15.16
N ALA A 63 24.71 -20.05 -14.12
CA ALA A 63 24.96 -18.70 -13.66
C ALA A 63 24.97 -18.65 -12.14
N VAL A 64 25.62 -17.65 -11.58
CA VAL A 64 25.83 -17.49 -10.14
C VAL A 64 25.55 -16.05 -9.73
N CYS A 65 25.06 -15.87 -8.51
CA CYS A 65 24.98 -14.60 -7.82
C CYS A 65 25.98 -14.63 -6.65
N VAL A 66 26.90 -13.67 -6.63
CA VAL A 66 27.80 -13.43 -5.49
C VAL A 66 27.28 -12.20 -4.76
N GLU A 67 27.00 -12.34 -3.47
CA GLU A 67 26.47 -11.27 -2.63
C GLU A 67 27.51 -10.86 -1.60
N ASN A 68 27.66 -9.54 -1.40
CA ASN A 68 28.50 -8.96 -0.36
C ASN A 68 27.73 -7.85 0.36
N ILE A 69 27.97 -7.69 1.66
CA ILE A 69 27.50 -6.50 2.39
C ILE A 69 28.44 -5.34 2.01
N ASP A 70 27.90 -4.35 1.31
CA ASP A 70 28.64 -3.18 0.82
C ASP A 70 28.76 -2.11 1.92
N ASN A 71 27.64 -1.83 2.61
CA ASN A 71 27.60 -0.84 3.68
C ASN A 71 26.53 -1.16 4.74
N VAL A 72 26.78 -0.73 5.97
CA VAL A 72 25.82 -0.79 7.09
C VAL A 72 25.75 0.58 7.77
N ASP A 73 24.64 1.28 7.58
CA ASP A 73 24.41 2.60 8.18
C ASP A 73 23.39 2.51 9.32
N VAL A 74 23.74 3.09 10.48
CA VAL A 74 22.84 3.18 11.63
C VAL A 74 22.38 4.63 11.78
N HIS A 75 21.07 4.84 11.74
CA HIS A 75 20.44 6.14 11.95
C HIS A 75 19.50 6.11 13.14
N GLY A 76 19.30 7.26 13.78
CA GLY A 76 18.36 7.41 14.90
C GLY A 76 19.07 7.50 16.25
N SER A 77 18.29 7.61 17.30
CA SER A 77 18.76 7.61 18.68
C SER A 77 18.67 6.20 19.27
N GLU A 78 19.35 5.97 20.39
CA GLU A 78 19.26 4.73 21.15
C GLU A 78 17.79 4.32 21.40
N GLY A 79 17.47 3.06 21.13
CA GLY A 79 16.11 2.50 21.21
C GLY A 79 15.19 2.82 20.03
N ASN A 80 15.58 3.72 19.12
CA ASN A 80 14.87 4.09 17.89
C ASN A 80 15.77 3.99 16.66
N GLU A 81 16.78 3.12 16.72
CA GLU A 81 17.74 2.94 15.65
C GLU A 81 17.09 2.28 14.44
N LYS A 82 17.64 2.64 13.28
CA LYS A 82 17.27 2.16 11.97
C LYS A 82 18.53 1.74 11.28
N ILE A 83 18.63 0.46 10.93
CA ILE A 83 19.81 -0.10 10.30
C ILE A 83 19.52 -0.26 8.80
N LEU A 84 20.26 0.45 7.97
CA LEU A 84 20.25 0.26 6.53
C LEU A 84 21.41 -0.65 6.16
N VAL A 85 21.10 -1.81 5.58
CA VAL A 85 22.09 -2.75 5.07
C VAL A 85 22.04 -2.70 3.56
N THR A 86 23.11 -2.21 2.94
CA THR A 86 23.27 -2.20 1.48
C THR A 86 24.04 -3.44 1.05
N ILE A 87 23.44 -4.20 0.14
CA ILE A 87 23.96 -5.48 -0.36
C ILE A 87 24.32 -5.27 -1.83
N ASP A 88 25.56 -5.58 -2.19
CA ASP A 88 26.05 -5.64 -3.56
C ASP A 88 25.91 -7.07 -4.07
N ARG A 89 25.16 -7.24 -5.16
CA ARG A 89 24.86 -8.52 -5.79
C ARG A 89 25.39 -8.50 -7.21
N ARG A 90 26.28 -9.43 -7.52
CA ARG A 90 26.96 -9.53 -8.80
C ARG A 90 26.62 -10.84 -9.47
N PHE A 91 26.17 -10.77 -10.71
CA PHE A 91 25.71 -11.93 -11.46
C PHE A 91 26.60 -12.16 -12.66
N THR A 92 26.99 -13.41 -12.85
CA THR A 92 27.85 -13.82 -13.96
C THR A 92 27.56 -15.25 -14.38
N GLU A 93 28.00 -15.62 -15.57
CA GLU A 93 27.99 -17.00 -16.05
C GLU A 93 29.03 -17.82 -15.27
N VAL A 94 28.77 -19.11 -15.10
CA VAL A 94 29.74 -20.07 -14.54
C VAL A 94 30.42 -20.78 -15.71
N HIS A 95 31.73 -20.64 -15.81
CA HIS A 95 32.49 -21.32 -16.86
C HIS A 95 32.67 -22.81 -16.57
N GLU A 96 32.96 -23.60 -17.60
CA GLU A 96 33.29 -25.01 -17.41
C GLU A 96 34.51 -25.17 -16.50
N HIS A 97 34.44 -26.13 -15.57
CA HIS A 97 35.49 -26.43 -14.60
C HIS A 97 35.82 -25.32 -13.58
N GLU A 98 35.05 -24.23 -13.51
CA GLU A 98 35.20 -23.24 -12.43
C GLU A 98 34.68 -23.78 -11.09
N ASP A 99 35.52 -23.67 -10.06
CA ASP A 99 35.13 -23.87 -8.65
C ASP A 99 34.66 -22.55 -7.98
N GLU A 100 34.12 -22.65 -6.76
CA GLU A 100 33.60 -21.49 -6.03
C GLU A 100 34.68 -20.41 -5.76
N THR A 101 35.92 -20.84 -5.50
CA THR A 101 37.01 -19.92 -5.15
C THR A 101 37.45 -19.12 -6.37
N GLN A 102 37.54 -19.78 -7.52
CA GLN A 102 37.82 -19.18 -8.82
C GLN A 102 36.71 -18.19 -9.22
N ILE A 103 35.44 -18.57 -9.06
CA ILE A 103 34.29 -17.70 -9.30
C ILE A 103 34.38 -16.44 -8.44
N ARG A 104 34.60 -16.59 -7.13
CA ARG A 104 34.71 -15.45 -6.20
C ARG A 104 35.87 -14.53 -6.55
N ALA A 105 37.04 -15.09 -6.89
CA ALA A 105 38.20 -14.31 -7.31
C ALA A 105 37.92 -13.51 -8.59
N ARG A 106 37.26 -14.13 -9.58
CA ARG A 106 36.88 -13.48 -10.84
C ARG A 106 35.86 -12.36 -10.65
N VAL A 107 34.87 -12.57 -9.79
CA VAL A 107 33.85 -11.56 -9.47
C VAL A 107 34.43 -10.44 -8.59
N ALA A 108 35.46 -10.72 -7.79
CA ALA A 108 36.17 -9.67 -7.05
C ALA A 108 37.02 -8.76 -7.97
N SER A 109 37.57 -9.31 -9.06
CA SER A 109 38.22 -8.50 -10.10
C SER A 109 37.16 -7.85 -11.01
N ASN A 110 36.72 -6.64 -10.63
CA ASN A 110 35.76 -5.81 -11.38
C ASN A 110 35.90 -5.96 -12.91
N GLY A 111 34.79 -6.24 -13.61
CA GLY A 111 34.75 -6.29 -15.08
C GLY A 111 34.32 -7.65 -15.66
N SER A 112 34.04 -8.64 -14.82
CA SER A 112 33.52 -9.96 -15.23
C SER A 112 32.01 -10.11 -14.98
N GLU A 113 31.36 -9.11 -14.40
CA GLU A 113 29.94 -9.13 -14.09
C GLU A 113 29.10 -8.81 -15.31
N VAL A 114 28.00 -9.56 -15.46
CA VAL A 114 26.98 -9.32 -16.47
C VAL A 114 25.93 -8.35 -15.94
N LEU A 115 25.51 -8.52 -14.70
CA LEU A 115 24.51 -7.69 -14.04
C LEU A 115 24.98 -7.38 -12.64
N VAL A 116 24.75 -6.14 -12.21
CA VAL A 116 25.06 -5.67 -10.86
C VAL A 116 23.79 -5.09 -10.26
N GLU A 117 23.46 -5.53 -9.05
CA GLU A 117 22.34 -5.00 -8.27
C GLU A 117 22.88 -4.55 -6.90
N LYS A 118 22.67 -3.29 -6.56
CA LYS A 118 22.73 -2.83 -5.18
C LYS A 118 21.32 -2.78 -4.62
N ARG A 119 21.08 -3.41 -3.48
CA ARG A 119 19.79 -3.30 -2.77
C ARG A 119 20.01 -2.82 -1.35
N THR A 120 19.07 -2.03 -0.85
CA THR A 120 19.12 -1.55 0.53
C THR A 120 17.94 -2.12 1.29
N LEU A 121 18.24 -2.90 2.32
CA LEU A 121 17.29 -3.39 3.30
C LEU A 121 17.31 -2.46 4.52
N PHE A 122 16.14 -2.27 5.10
CA PHE A 122 15.92 -1.39 6.23
C PHE A 122 15.36 -2.21 7.39
N PHE A 123 16.11 -2.26 8.49
CA PHE A 123 15.78 -3.02 9.68
C PHE A 123 15.40 -2.10 10.83
N MET A 124 14.34 -2.46 11.53
CA MET A 124 13.79 -1.75 12.68
C MET A 124 13.55 -2.73 13.82
N ARG A 125 13.52 -2.20 15.03
CA ARG A 125 13.05 -2.94 16.20
C ARG A 125 11.56 -3.25 16.10
N ASP A 126 11.17 -4.30 16.79
CA ASP A 126 9.76 -4.54 17.12
C ASP A 126 9.18 -3.34 17.87
N LEU A 127 7.93 -3.03 17.58
CA LEU A 127 7.23 -1.94 18.24
C LEU A 127 6.61 -2.47 19.52
N ASP A 128 6.84 -1.77 20.64
CA ASP A 128 6.04 -2.01 21.83
C ASP A 128 4.59 -1.51 21.64
N LEU A 129 3.70 -1.84 22.57
CA LEU A 129 2.28 -1.49 22.47
C LEU A 129 2.05 0.03 22.37
N GLU A 130 2.85 0.83 23.07
CA GLU A 130 2.70 2.29 23.10
C GLU A 130 3.19 2.92 21.77
N GLN A 131 4.30 2.43 21.25
CA GLN A 131 4.84 2.79 19.94
C GLN A 131 3.91 2.35 18.80
N GLN A 132 3.27 1.19 18.92
CA GLN A 132 2.26 0.72 17.98
C GLN A 132 1.06 1.67 17.97
N ILE A 133 0.54 2.07 19.15
CA ILE A 133 -0.57 3.03 19.27
C ILE A 133 -0.18 4.39 18.67
N GLU A 134 1.02 4.89 18.94
CA GLU A 134 1.50 6.17 18.39
C GLU A 134 1.71 6.09 16.87
N ARG A 135 2.20 4.96 16.36
CA ARG A 135 2.31 4.71 14.91
C ARG A 135 0.93 4.67 14.25
N ASP A 136 -0.04 3.97 14.84
CA ASP A 136 -1.40 3.89 14.32
C ASP A 136 -2.10 5.26 14.32
N ARG A 137 -1.73 6.13 15.27
CA ARG A 137 -2.14 7.55 15.30
C ARG A 137 -1.46 8.37 14.20
N ARG A 138 -0.22 8.06 13.83
CA ARG A 138 0.54 8.72 12.76
C ARG A 138 0.04 8.27 11.38
N LYS A 139 -0.78 9.12 10.76
CA LYS A 139 -1.33 8.86 9.42
C LYS A 139 -0.23 8.81 8.34
N SER A 140 -0.46 7.94 7.36
CA SER A 140 0.39 7.72 6.16
C SER A 140 0.97 9.02 5.60
N ARG A 141 2.29 9.06 5.42
CA ARG A 141 2.94 10.11 4.65
C ARG A 141 2.41 10.08 3.22
N PHE A 142 1.94 11.23 2.75
CA PHE A 142 1.52 11.41 1.37
C PHE A 142 2.76 11.57 0.49
N VAL A 143 2.92 10.67 -0.48
CA VAL A 143 3.96 10.79 -1.52
C VAL A 143 3.25 11.13 -2.81
N LYS A 144 3.48 12.34 -3.33
CA LYS A 144 2.87 12.75 -4.59
C LYS A 144 3.66 12.19 -5.77
N ALA A 145 2.95 11.55 -6.68
CA ALA A 145 3.48 11.14 -7.96
C ALA A 145 3.76 12.34 -8.90
N PRO A 146 4.80 12.29 -9.75
CA PRO A 146 5.00 13.28 -10.81
C PRO A 146 3.73 13.44 -11.67
N THR A 147 3.36 14.68 -11.99
CA THR A 147 2.18 14.95 -12.82
C THR A 147 2.51 14.87 -14.31
N ASN A 148 1.59 14.30 -15.09
CA ASN A 148 1.63 14.17 -16.55
C ASN A 148 2.65 13.15 -17.10
N PRO A 149 2.37 11.83 -16.97
CA PRO A 149 3.18 10.79 -17.62
C PRO A 149 3.00 10.81 -19.15
N ASP A 150 4.06 10.49 -19.89
CA ASP A 150 3.99 10.33 -21.35
C ASP A 150 3.28 9.01 -21.71
N ILE A 151 3.51 7.98 -20.90
CA ILE A 151 2.90 6.66 -21.01
C ILE A 151 2.48 6.15 -19.63
N SER A 152 1.37 5.41 -19.57
CA SER A 152 0.94 4.76 -18.34
C SER A 152 0.19 3.45 -18.59
N TYR A 153 0.16 2.59 -17.58
CA TYR A 153 -0.58 1.33 -17.57
C TYR A 153 -1.15 1.07 -16.18
N SER A 154 -2.47 0.85 -16.09
CA SER A 154 -3.14 0.51 -14.84
C SER A 154 -3.30 -1.00 -14.70
N MET A 155 -3.15 -1.50 -13.47
CA MET A 155 -3.48 -2.87 -13.12
C MET A 155 -3.89 -2.97 -11.65
N THR A 156 -4.60 -4.03 -11.30
CA THR A 156 -4.93 -4.35 -9.90
C THR A 156 -4.16 -5.60 -9.49
N PRO A 157 -3.19 -5.51 -8.57
CA PRO A 157 -2.51 -6.69 -8.03
C PRO A 157 -3.50 -7.55 -7.28
N THR A 158 -3.58 -8.83 -7.61
CA THR A 158 -4.48 -9.79 -6.94
C THR A 158 -3.71 -10.66 -5.97
N LYS A 159 -4.40 -11.23 -4.97
CA LYS A 159 -3.79 -12.20 -4.04
C LYS A 159 -3.05 -13.33 -4.75
N ALA A 160 -3.58 -13.80 -5.89
CA ALA A 160 -2.95 -14.83 -6.70
C ALA A 160 -1.61 -14.37 -7.32
N LEU A 161 -1.52 -13.10 -7.73
CA LEU A 161 -0.26 -12.51 -8.21
C LEU A 161 0.78 -12.46 -7.08
N LEU A 162 0.39 -11.94 -5.90
CA LEU A 162 1.31 -11.86 -4.76
C LEU A 162 1.77 -13.24 -4.31
N PHE A 163 0.86 -14.22 -4.23
CA PHE A 163 1.21 -15.61 -3.90
C PHE A 163 2.22 -16.20 -4.90
N ARG A 164 1.96 -16.05 -6.21
CA ARG A 164 2.87 -16.56 -7.25
C ARG A 164 4.24 -15.90 -7.17
N PHE A 165 4.28 -14.59 -6.93
CA PHE A 165 5.54 -13.87 -6.80
C PHE A 165 6.32 -14.28 -5.55
N SER A 166 5.65 -14.44 -4.41
CA SER A 166 6.22 -15.00 -3.18
C SER A 166 6.82 -16.39 -3.42
N ALA A 167 6.08 -17.27 -4.10
CA ALA A 167 6.57 -18.62 -4.43
C ALA A 167 7.79 -18.59 -5.36
N LEU A 168 7.75 -17.76 -6.40
CA LEU A 168 8.86 -17.60 -7.35
C LEU A 168 10.13 -17.02 -6.72
N THR A 169 9.98 -16.19 -5.70
CA THR A 169 11.10 -15.50 -5.02
C THR A 169 11.48 -16.13 -3.68
N PHE A 170 10.88 -17.29 -3.34
CA PHE A 170 11.06 -17.95 -2.04
C PHE A 170 10.84 -16.99 -0.85
N ASN A 171 9.94 -16.02 -1.01
CA ASN A 171 9.66 -14.99 -0.04
C ASN A 171 8.37 -15.29 0.70
N ALA A 172 8.51 -15.88 1.88
CA ALA A 172 7.41 -16.27 2.77
C ALA A 172 6.99 -15.17 3.76
N HIS A 173 7.45 -13.92 3.57
CA HIS A 173 7.16 -12.82 4.49
C HIS A 173 5.65 -12.56 4.61
N LEU A 174 5.13 -12.65 5.84
CA LEU A 174 3.70 -12.65 6.16
C LEU A 174 2.97 -11.38 5.72
N ILE A 175 3.64 -10.22 5.62
CA ILE A 175 3.03 -8.98 5.12
C ILE A 175 2.48 -9.11 3.68
N HIS A 176 2.88 -10.14 2.93
CA HIS A 176 2.43 -10.42 1.56
C HIS A 176 1.39 -11.55 1.48
N LEU A 177 1.17 -12.29 2.58
CA LEU A 177 0.43 -13.56 2.58
C LEU A 177 -0.73 -13.57 3.58
N ASP A 178 -0.52 -13.01 4.78
CA ASP A 178 -1.48 -13.03 5.88
C ASP A 178 -2.03 -11.62 6.16
N PRO A 179 -3.30 -11.36 5.78
CA PRO A 179 -3.97 -10.09 6.09
C PRO A 179 -4.08 -9.81 7.59
N HIS A 180 -4.18 -10.83 8.44
CA HIS A 180 -4.26 -10.63 9.88
C HIS A 180 -2.94 -10.09 10.39
N TYR A 181 -1.82 -10.77 10.12
CA TYR A 181 -0.48 -10.29 10.47
C TYR A 181 -0.21 -8.88 9.94
N ALA A 182 -0.49 -8.63 8.66
CA ALA A 182 -0.27 -7.32 8.04
C ALA A 182 -1.04 -6.21 8.77
N GLN A 183 -2.27 -6.47 9.19
CA GLN A 183 -3.13 -5.48 9.86
C GLN A 183 -2.84 -5.31 11.34
N THR A 184 -2.70 -6.41 12.09
CA THR A 184 -2.62 -6.37 13.56
C THR A 184 -1.20 -6.23 14.08
N THR A 185 -0.23 -6.83 13.39
CA THR A 185 1.18 -6.78 13.80
C THR A 185 1.90 -5.61 13.14
N GLU A 186 1.70 -5.45 11.83
CA GLU A 186 2.40 -4.43 11.05
C GLU A 186 1.57 -3.18 10.74
N GLY A 187 0.32 -3.07 11.17
CA GLY A 187 -0.48 -1.83 11.04
C GLY A 187 -0.77 -1.40 9.59
N HIS A 188 -0.66 -2.31 8.62
CA HIS A 188 -1.03 -2.07 7.23
C HIS A 188 -2.53 -2.24 7.01
N GLN A 189 -3.09 -1.59 5.98
CA GLN A 189 -4.54 -1.72 5.72
C GLN A 189 -4.91 -3.09 5.17
N ASN A 190 -3.98 -3.73 4.47
CA ASN A 190 -4.10 -5.03 3.85
C ASN A 190 -2.69 -5.59 3.58
N ILE A 191 -2.59 -6.80 3.03
CA ILE A 191 -1.30 -7.33 2.56
C ILE A 191 -0.70 -6.43 1.47
N LEU A 192 0.63 -6.34 1.48
CA LEU A 192 1.39 -5.42 0.65
C LEU A 192 1.85 -6.06 -0.66
N VAL A 193 1.98 -5.25 -1.69
CA VAL A 193 2.70 -5.58 -2.91
C VAL A 193 4.21 -5.56 -2.61
N HIS A 194 4.94 -6.58 -3.06
CA HIS A 194 6.39 -6.69 -2.84
C HIS A 194 7.15 -5.53 -3.50
N GLY A 195 8.15 -4.97 -2.81
CA GLY A 195 9.09 -4.02 -3.41
C GLY A 195 9.76 -4.55 -4.69
N PRO A 196 10.30 -5.78 -4.69
CA PRO A 196 10.85 -6.38 -5.91
C PRO A 196 9.83 -6.52 -7.05
N LEU A 197 8.56 -6.80 -6.75
CA LEU A 197 7.52 -6.90 -7.76
C LEU A 197 7.26 -5.55 -8.42
N THR A 198 7.27 -4.43 -7.66
CA THR A 198 7.09 -3.11 -8.26
C THR A 198 8.22 -2.77 -9.23
N VAL A 199 9.46 -3.17 -8.92
CA VAL A 199 10.61 -3.01 -9.82
C VAL A 199 10.45 -3.83 -11.10
N VAL A 200 10.05 -5.11 -10.99
CA VAL A 200 9.77 -5.97 -12.16
C VAL A 200 8.68 -5.36 -13.03
N LEU A 201 7.61 -4.85 -12.43
CA LEU A 201 6.51 -4.21 -13.16
C LEU A 201 6.97 -2.94 -13.88
N MET A 202 7.73 -2.07 -13.21
CA MET A 202 8.29 -0.85 -13.81
C MET A 202 9.25 -1.17 -14.98
N LEU A 203 10.15 -2.14 -14.78
CA LEU A 203 11.09 -2.58 -15.82
C LEU A 203 10.38 -3.22 -17.01
N SER A 204 9.40 -4.08 -16.76
CA SER A 204 8.62 -4.74 -17.83
C SER A 204 7.86 -3.71 -18.66
N PHE A 205 7.16 -2.78 -17.99
CA PHE A 205 6.42 -1.70 -18.64
C PHE A 205 7.34 -0.80 -19.47
N LEU A 206 8.43 -0.28 -18.89
CA LEU A 206 9.35 0.61 -19.59
C LEU A 206 10.05 -0.13 -20.74
N SER A 207 10.52 -1.35 -20.53
CA SER A 207 11.22 -2.14 -21.56
C SER A 207 10.33 -2.43 -22.76
N SER A 208 9.03 -2.72 -22.54
CA SER A 208 8.07 -2.92 -23.63
C SER A 208 7.85 -1.67 -24.49
N HIS A 209 8.04 -0.48 -23.92
CA HIS A 209 7.97 0.77 -24.66
C HIS A 209 9.30 1.06 -25.38
N LEU A 210 10.42 0.99 -24.66
CA LEU A 210 11.75 1.26 -25.19
C LEU A 210 12.14 0.33 -26.34
N SER A 211 11.74 -0.94 -26.28
CA SER A 211 12.04 -1.91 -27.35
C SER A 211 11.46 -1.50 -28.70
N LYS A 212 10.33 -0.79 -28.72
CA LYS A 212 9.71 -0.25 -29.95
C LYS A 212 10.52 0.90 -30.56
N LEU A 213 11.33 1.56 -29.74
CA LEU A 213 12.24 2.64 -30.13
C LEU A 213 13.67 2.11 -30.41
N GLY A 214 13.89 0.79 -30.34
CA GLY A 214 15.23 0.19 -30.43
C GLY A 214 16.11 0.49 -29.22
N LEU A 215 15.53 1.01 -28.13
CA LEU A 215 16.22 1.36 -26.89
C LEU A 215 16.08 0.25 -25.84
N ARG A 216 16.97 0.25 -24.86
CA ARG A 216 16.98 -0.70 -23.74
C ARG A 216 17.35 0.04 -22.45
N VAL A 217 16.92 -0.51 -21.32
CA VAL A 217 17.30 0.00 -20.00
C VAL A 217 18.77 -0.37 -19.73
N LYS A 218 19.62 0.63 -19.53
CA LYS A 218 21.02 0.46 -19.13
C LYS A 218 21.14 0.30 -17.62
N ASP A 219 20.46 1.16 -16.88
CA ASP A 219 20.47 1.20 -15.43
C ASP A 219 19.12 1.71 -14.91
N ILE A 220 18.82 1.38 -13.65
CA ILE A 220 17.68 1.91 -12.92
C ILE A 220 18.06 2.13 -11.46
N GLU A 221 17.87 3.34 -10.97
CA GLU A 221 17.88 3.67 -9.54
C GLU A 221 16.44 3.86 -9.07
N TYR A 222 16.06 3.24 -7.95
CA TYR A 222 14.69 3.25 -7.46
C TYR A 222 14.61 3.27 -5.94
N ARG A 223 13.48 3.78 -5.43
CA ARG A 223 13.17 3.84 -4.01
C ARG A 223 11.70 3.54 -3.76
N ASN A 224 11.43 2.77 -2.70
CA ASN A 224 10.07 2.55 -2.21
C ASN A 224 9.68 3.68 -1.27
N LEU A 225 8.69 4.46 -1.67
CA LEU A 225 8.28 5.68 -0.95
C LEU A 225 7.03 5.46 -0.09
N ALA A 226 6.12 4.59 -0.53
CA ALA A 226 4.87 4.30 0.15
C ALA A 226 4.44 2.84 -0.13
N PRO A 227 3.72 2.19 0.80
CA PRO A 227 3.16 0.86 0.58
C PRO A 227 2.07 0.88 -0.49
N LEU A 228 1.98 -0.20 -1.26
CA LEU A 228 0.89 -0.51 -2.18
C LEU A 228 0.17 -1.76 -1.65
N HIS A 229 -1.15 -1.80 -1.72
CA HIS A 229 -1.94 -2.91 -1.19
C HIS A 229 -2.50 -3.79 -2.29
N VAL A 230 -2.80 -5.04 -1.95
CA VAL A 230 -3.55 -5.96 -2.83
C VAL A 230 -4.98 -5.44 -3.08
N ASP A 231 -5.51 -5.81 -4.24
CA ASP A 231 -6.88 -5.51 -4.70
C ASP A 231 -7.17 -4.00 -4.85
N GLU A 232 -6.13 -3.17 -4.80
CA GLU A 232 -6.16 -1.74 -5.11
C GLU A 232 -5.56 -1.49 -6.50
N GLU A 233 -6.23 -0.68 -7.33
CA GLU A 233 -5.67 -0.31 -8.63
C GLU A 233 -4.41 0.53 -8.43
N LEU A 234 -3.32 0.11 -9.08
CA LEU A 234 -2.11 0.90 -9.23
C LEU A 234 -1.94 1.30 -10.69
N ARG A 235 -1.24 2.42 -10.91
CA ARG A 235 -0.88 2.91 -12.24
C ARG A 235 0.62 3.05 -12.37
N ILE A 236 1.21 2.28 -13.27
CA ILE A 236 2.62 2.39 -13.64
C ILE A 236 2.74 3.52 -14.65
N CYS A 237 3.63 4.46 -14.42
CA CYS A 237 3.79 5.68 -15.19
C CYS A 237 5.25 5.84 -15.61
N ALA A 238 5.48 6.34 -16.82
CA ALA A 238 6.81 6.76 -17.25
C ALA A 238 6.78 8.05 -18.04
N LYS A 239 7.88 8.80 -17.96
CA LYS A 239 8.07 10.08 -18.65
C LYS A 239 9.53 10.28 -19.01
N ALA A 240 9.82 10.73 -20.22
CA ALA A 240 11.17 11.13 -20.60
C ALA A 240 11.55 12.42 -19.84
N LYS A 241 12.70 12.45 -19.17
CA LYS A 241 13.18 13.66 -18.46
C LYS A 241 13.55 14.76 -19.45
N GLN A 242 14.16 14.40 -20.58
CA GLN A 242 14.42 15.26 -21.73
C GLN A 242 14.37 14.40 -23.00
N GLN A 243 13.88 14.93 -24.12
CA GLN A 243 13.73 14.18 -25.38
C GLN A 243 15.06 13.62 -25.91
N THR A 244 16.19 14.23 -25.56
CA THR A 244 17.53 13.89 -26.08
C THR A 244 18.42 13.12 -25.12
N SER A 245 18.11 13.07 -23.81
CA SER A 245 19.04 12.54 -22.80
C SER A 245 18.96 11.02 -22.59
N GLY A 246 17.96 10.34 -23.18
CA GLY A 246 17.71 8.92 -22.95
C GLY A 246 17.29 8.58 -21.51
N GLN A 247 17.11 9.57 -20.64
CA GLN A 247 16.73 9.38 -19.24
C GLN A 247 15.20 9.39 -19.08
N TRP A 248 14.70 8.42 -18.31
CA TRP A 248 13.29 8.29 -18.00
C TRP A 248 13.06 8.37 -16.49
N GLY A 249 11.98 9.06 -16.09
CA GLY A 249 11.38 8.87 -14.79
C GLY A 249 10.31 7.79 -14.89
N VAL A 250 10.35 6.79 -14.01
CA VAL A 250 9.33 5.75 -13.88
C VAL A 250 8.85 5.72 -12.44
N TRP A 251 7.54 5.60 -12.23
CA TRP A 251 6.94 5.55 -10.89
C TRP A 251 5.64 4.75 -10.90
N ILE A 252 5.18 4.34 -9.72
CA ILE A 252 3.86 3.75 -9.52
C ILE A 252 3.01 4.66 -8.66
N GLU A 253 1.78 4.90 -9.10
CA GLU A 253 0.77 5.64 -8.37
C GLU A 253 -0.21 4.67 -7.71
N GLY A 254 -0.41 4.79 -6.39
CA GLY A 254 -1.52 4.15 -5.70
C GLY A 254 -2.82 4.95 -5.87
N PRO A 255 -3.97 4.43 -5.36
CA PRO A 255 -5.25 5.11 -5.48
C PRO A 255 -5.31 6.37 -4.61
N GLN A 256 -4.90 7.51 -5.17
CA GLN A 256 -4.90 8.83 -4.51
C GLN A 256 -6.28 9.24 -3.95
N VAL A 257 -7.37 8.74 -4.56
CA VAL A 257 -8.75 9.01 -4.12
C VAL A 257 -9.11 8.21 -2.88
N TYR A 258 -8.67 6.96 -2.83
CA TYR A 258 -8.99 6.03 -1.76
C TYR A 258 -8.36 6.48 -0.44
N THR A 259 -7.14 7.02 -0.45
CA THR A 259 -6.50 7.49 0.79
C THR A 259 -7.27 8.62 1.47
N TYR A 260 -7.77 9.60 0.72
CA TYR A 260 -8.59 10.69 1.29
C TYR A 260 -10.00 10.21 1.67
N ALA A 261 -10.64 9.40 0.82
CA ALA A 261 -11.95 8.84 1.07
C ALA A 261 -11.96 7.92 2.31
N SER A 262 -11.07 6.93 2.36
CA SER A 262 -10.90 5.98 3.48
C SER A 262 -10.49 6.70 4.77
N GLY A 263 -9.60 7.69 4.68
CA GLY A 263 -9.22 8.51 5.84
C GLY A 263 -10.37 9.33 6.42
N LEU A 264 -11.32 9.75 5.56
CA LEU A 264 -12.55 10.41 5.99
C LEU A 264 -13.56 9.41 6.57
N GLU A 265 -13.82 8.31 5.87
CA GLU A 265 -14.79 7.28 6.27
C GLU A 265 -14.44 6.62 7.62
N ARG A 266 -13.16 6.26 7.82
CA ARG A 266 -12.72 5.53 9.03
C ARG A 266 -12.28 6.43 10.17
N GLY A 267 -11.80 7.64 9.85
CA GLY A 267 -11.02 8.46 10.77
C GLY A 267 -11.63 9.81 11.14
N ALA A 268 -12.71 10.23 10.48
CA ALA A 268 -13.32 11.53 10.75
C ALA A 268 -14.54 11.38 11.68
N PRO A 269 -14.56 12.00 12.87
CA PRO A 269 -15.71 11.96 13.79
C PRO A 269 -17.03 12.44 13.15
N ARG A 270 -16.94 13.26 12.09
CA ARG A 270 -18.09 13.76 11.31
C ARG A 270 -18.79 12.70 10.44
N PHE A 271 -18.18 11.54 10.26
CA PHE A 271 -18.72 10.42 9.46
C PHE A 271 -18.85 9.15 10.30
N ALA A 272 -19.10 9.31 11.61
CA ALA A 272 -19.06 8.22 12.57
C ALA A 272 -20.18 7.18 12.41
N LEU A 273 -21.33 7.55 11.81
CA LEU A 273 -22.44 6.62 11.65
C LEU A 273 -22.38 5.91 10.28
N PRO A 274 -22.80 4.63 10.19
CA PRO A 274 -22.85 3.90 8.94
C PRO A 274 -23.67 4.64 7.87
N GLY A 275 -23.06 4.97 6.73
CA GLY A 275 -23.71 5.67 5.62
C GLY A 275 -23.54 7.20 5.60
N ASP A 276 -22.95 7.82 6.64
CA ASP A 276 -22.69 9.27 6.66
C ASP A 276 -21.73 9.70 5.54
N PHE A 277 -20.67 8.92 5.33
CA PHE A 277 -19.72 9.16 4.25
C PHE A 277 -20.37 9.00 2.86
N THR A 278 -21.29 8.06 2.71
CA THR A 278 -22.05 7.85 1.47
C THR A 278 -22.95 9.04 1.14
N VAL A 279 -23.67 9.58 2.12
CA VAL A 279 -24.51 10.78 1.94
C VAL A 279 -23.67 11.99 1.54
N TYR A 280 -22.52 12.15 2.18
CA TYR A 280 -21.54 13.16 1.80
C TYR A 280 -21.06 12.99 0.35
N LEU A 281 -20.68 11.78 -0.06
CA LEU A 281 -20.26 11.49 -1.43
C LEU A 281 -21.37 11.80 -2.43
N ILE A 282 -22.61 11.36 -2.17
CA ILE A 282 -23.77 11.65 -3.02
C ILE A 282 -23.97 13.14 -3.16
N PHE A 283 -23.94 13.89 -2.05
CA PHE A 283 -24.09 15.34 -2.07
C PHE A 283 -23.01 16.01 -2.91
N VAL A 284 -21.73 15.74 -2.61
CA VAL A 284 -20.60 16.34 -3.32
C VAL A 284 -20.62 15.99 -4.81
N CYS A 285 -20.86 14.73 -5.16
CA CYS A 285 -21.01 14.30 -6.55
C CYS A 285 -22.16 15.02 -7.25
N THR A 286 -23.33 15.15 -6.60
CA THR A 286 -24.51 15.82 -7.17
C THR A 286 -24.22 17.29 -7.43
N VAL A 287 -23.60 17.98 -6.47
CA VAL A 287 -23.23 19.39 -6.61
C VAL A 287 -22.23 19.57 -7.75
N ILE A 288 -21.15 18.78 -7.76
CA ILE A 288 -20.15 18.82 -8.82
C ILE A 288 -20.81 18.56 -10.18
N MET A 289 -21.64 17.52 -10.31
CA MET A 289 -22.34 17.19 -11.55
C MET A 289 -23.24 18.35 -12.03
N ILE A 290 -24.03 18.97 -11.15
CA ILE A 290 -24.88 20.11 -11.50
C ILE A 290 -24.03 21.29 -11.99
N THR A 291 -22.97 21.63 -11.24
CA THR A 291 -22.12 22.78 -11.55
C THR A 291 -21.19 22.57 -12.75
N ALA A 292 -20.68 21.35 -12.96
CA ALA A 292 -19.74 21.02 -14.03
C ALA A 292 -20.45 20.69 -15.35
N TYR A 293 -21.66 20.14 -15.30
CA TYR A 293 -22.50 19.92 -16.48
C TYR A 293 -22.83 21.24 -17.18
N TRP A 294 -23.12 22.30 -16.40
CA TRP A 294 -23.44 23.62 -16.94
C TRP A 294 -22.25 24.35 -17.58
N TYR A 295 -21.02 23.99 -17.21
CA TYR A 295 -19.83 24.79 -17.53
C TYR A 295 -18.84 24.11 -18.48
N LEU A 296 -18.67 22.78 -18.44
CA LEU A 296 -17.55 22.12 -19.14
C LEU A 296 -17.88 20.83 -19.88
N SER A 297 -19.14 20.38 -19.90
CA SER A 297 -19.53 19.04 -20.43
C SER A 297 -18.71 17.87 -19.87
N ALA A 298 -18.08 18.06 -18.70
CA ALA A 298 -17.18 17.10 -18.08
C ALA A 298 -17.92 16.24 -17.03
N ARG A 299 -17.79 14.92 -17.13
CA ARG A 299 -18.40 13.93 -16.19
C ARG A 299 -17.40 13.42 -15.14
N VAL A 300 -16.52 14.28 -14.63
CA VAL A 300 -15.39 13.85 -13.81
C VAL A 300 -15.55 14.27 -12.36
N PHE A 301 -15.48 13.30 -11.46
CA PHE A 301 -15.38 13.51 -10.02
C PHE A 301 -14.03 14.15 -9.65
N THR A 302 -14.05 15.28 -8.96
CA THR A 302 -12.83 16.02 -8.60
C THR A 302 -12.28 15.48 -7.28
N LYS A 303 -11.13 14.81 -7.33
CA LYS A 303 -10.41 14.30 -6.15
C LYS A 303 -10.18 15.40 -5.09
N VAL A 304 -10.10 16.66 -5.51
CA VAL A 304 -9.90 17.85 -4.68
C VAL A 304 -11.00 18.07 -3.63
N ALA A 305 -12.25 17.65 -3.89
CA ALA A 305 -13.33 17.78 -2.90
C ALA A 305 -13.08 16.91 -1.65
N LEU A 306 -12.57 15.70 -1.87
CA LEU A 306 -12.14 14.80 -0.80
C LEU A 306 -10.90 15.33 -0.11
N THR A 307 -9.92 15.82 -0.87
CA THR A 307 -8.69 16.42 -0.31
C THR A 307 -9.01 17.63 0.56
N HIS A 308 -9.93 18.49 0.14
CA HIS A 308 -10.38 19.64 0.92
C HIS A 308 -11.09 19.19 2.20
N THR A 309 -11.99 18.23 2.11
CA THR A 309 -12.69 17.74 3.30
C THR A 309 -11.71 17.09 4.29
N TRP A 310 -10.77 16.31 3.77
CA TRP A 310 -9.71 15.68 4.56
C TRP A 310 -8.79 16.71 5.20
N SER A 311 -8.39 17.78 4.49
CA SER A 311 -7.55 18.82 5.07
C SER A 311 -8.23 19.60 6.19
N GLN A 312 -9.55 19.82 6.07
CA GLN A 312 -10.33 20.49 7.12
C GLN A 312 -10.49 19.62 8.39
N VAL A 313 -10.50 18.29 8.25
CA VAL A 313 -10.53 17.38 9.40
C VAL A 313 -9.15 17.27 10.04
N ASN A 314 -8.08 17.35 9.26
CA ASN A 314 -6.70 17.16 9.70
C ASN A 314 -5.94 18.50 9.81
N ARG A 315 -6.60 19.58 10.24
CA ARG A 315 -5.96 20.90 10.43
C ARG A 315 -4.76 20.80 11.37
N GLY A 316 -3.72 21.59 11.12
CA GLY A 316 -2.46 21.53 11.86
C GLY A 316 -1.54 20.35 11.51
N GLN A 317 -2.00 19.29 10.83
CA GLN A 317 -1.12 18.21 10.41
C GLN A 317 -0.13 18.67 9.34
N ILE A 318 1.14 18.29 9.47
CA ILE A 318 2.17 18.58 8.48
C ILE A 318 2.10 17.52 7.39
N VAL A 319 1.90 17.96 6.15
CA VAL A 319 1.87 17.13 4.95
C VAL A 319 2.99 17.56 4.01
N THR A 320 3.59 16.60 3.31
CA THR A 320 4.60 16.89 2.29
C THR A 320 3.91 17.20 0.96
N PHE A 321 4.17 18.38 0.40
CA PHE A 321 3.73 18.79 -0.92
C PHE A 321 4.95 18.97 -1.82
N TYR A 322 5.18 18.02 -2.74
CA TYR A 322 6.43 17.91 -3.51
C TYR A 322 7.66 17.77 -2.61
N VAL A 323 8.41 18.86 -2.41
CA VAL A 323 9.63 18.92 -1.59
C VAL A 323 9.46 19.77 -0.33
N ILE A 324 8.32 20.47 -0.19
CA ILE A 324 8.04 21.35 0.92
C ILE A 324 7.09 20.71 1.93
N GLN A 325 7.33 20.95 3.21
CA GLN A 325 6.41 20.57 4.27
C GLN A 325 5.41 21.71 4.48
N ILE A 326 4.13 21.43 4.29
CA ILE A 326 3.04 22.41 4.46
C ILE A 326 2.02 21.89 5.45
N LYS A 327 1.25 22.78 6.09
CA LYS A 327 0.10 22.34 6.87
C LYS A 327 -0.99 21.81 5.93
N ALA A 328 -1.71 20.76 6.33
CA ALA A 328 -2.75 20.11 5.55
C ALA A 328 -3.80 21.10 5.03
N GLU A 329 -4.09 22.13 5.80
CA GLU A 329 -5.01 23.24 5.51
C GLU A 329 -4.74 23.91 4.15
N TYR A 330 -3.45 24.02 3.78
CA TYR A 330 -3.00 24.64 2.54
C TYR A 330 -3.02 23.67 1.35
N LEU A 331 -3.13 22.36 1.59
CA LEU A 331 -3.05 21.33 0.55
C LEU A 331 -4.04 21.55 -0.62
N PRO A 332 -5.33 21.88 -0.40
CA PRO A 332 -6.27 22.10 -1.50
C PRO A 332 -5.94 23.33 -2.33
N VAL A 333 -5.43 24.40 -1.69
CA VAL A 333 -5.00 25.63 -2.39
C VAL A 333 -3.74 25.37 -3.20
N CYS A 334 -2.79 24.61 -2.65
CA CYS A 334 -1.59 24.20 -3.36
C CYS A 334 -1.91 23.31 -4.57
N LEU A 335 -2.89 22.40 -4.46
CA LEU A 335 -3.39 21.61 -5.59
C LEU A 335 -4.05 22.51 -6.65
N LEU A 336 -4.88 23.47 -6.23
CA LEU A 336 -5.50 24.43 -7.16
C LEU A 336 -4.46 25.24 -7.94
N LEU A 337 -3.44 25.79 -7.26
CA LEU A 337 -2.36 26.54 -7.88
C LEU A 337 -1.59 25.70 -8.90
N LEU A 338 -1.37 24.43 -8.59
CA LEU A 338 -0.76 23.52 -9.52
C LEU A 338 -1.66 23.24 -10.73
N ASP A 339 -2.96 23.03 -10.53
CA ASP A 339 -3.86 22.74 -11.64
C ASP A 339 -3.90 23.90 -12.66
N VAL A 340 -3.76 25.14 -12.19
CA VAL A 340 -3.55 26.32 -13.06
C VAL A 340 -2.27 26.15 -13.90
N VAL A 341 -1.18 25.71 -13.29
CA VAL A 341 0.13 25.56 -13.96
C VAL A 341 0.15 24.36 -14.92
N SER A 342 -0.43 23.22 -14.55
CA SER A 342 -0.31 21.97 -15.31
C SER A 342 -1.43 21.74 -16.32
N GLY A 343 -2.65 22.16 -16.00
CA GLY A 343 -3.85 21.91 -16.80
C GLY A 343 -4.58 23.17 -17.23
N GLY A 344 -4.02 24.35 -16.91
CA GLY A 344 -4.60 25.64 -17.22
C GLY A 344 -5.87 25.94 -16.42
N TRP A 345 -6.54 27.01 -16.83
CA TRP A 345 -7.79 27.47 -16.22
C TRP A 345 -8.92 26.43 -16.15
N PRO A 346 -9.14 25.57 -17.17
CA PRO A 346 -10.19 24.56 -17.10
C PRO A 346 -9.99 23.56 -15.96
N ALA A 347 -8.76 23.10 -15.73
CA ALA A 347 -8.44 22.20 -14.61
C ALA A 347 -8.62 22.90 -13.26
N ALA A 348 -8.18 24.15 -13.15
CA ALA A 348 -8.35 24.96 -11.94
C ALA A 348 -9.83 25.19 -11.60
N ILE A 349 -10.68 25.43 -12.60
CA ILE A 349 -12.12 25.61 -12.41
C ILE A 349 -12.75 24.34 -11.85
N MET A 350 -12.37 23.16 -12.35
CA MET A 350 -12.83 21.88 -11.79
C MET A 350 -12.41 21.74 -10.32
N SER A 351 -11.17 22.12 -9.99
CA SER A 351 -10.70 22.08 -8.60
C SER A 351 -11.42 23.07 -7.68
N MET A 352 -11.75 24.27 -8.17
CA MET A 352 -12.57 25.25 -7.44
C MET A 352 -13.99 24.71 -7.20
N ILE A 353 -14.60 24.09 -8.21
CA ILE A 353 -15.92 23.44 -8.08
C ILE A 353 -15.86 22.34 -6.99
N GLY A 354 -14.79 21.55 -6.96
CA GLY A 354 -14.60 20.53 -5.92
C GLY A 354 -14.49 21.12 -4.50
N ILE A 355 -13.73 22.20 -4.34
CA ILE A 355 -13.61 22.93 -3.07
C ILE A 355 -14.97 23.50 -2.66
N PHE A 356 -15.68 24.14 -3.58
CA PHE A 356 -17.01 24.70 -3.35
C PHE A 356 -18.00 23.62 -2.91
N ALA A 357 -18.07 22.48 -3.61
CA ALA A 357 -18.98 21.39 -3.26
C ALA A 357 -18.72 20.83 -1.85
N SER A 358 -17.44 20.64 -1.51
CA SER A 358 -17.03 20.23 -0.16
C SER A 358 -17.40 21.28 0.91
N HIS A 359 -17.15 22.55 0.62
CA HIS A 359 -17.46 23.65 1.54
C HIS A 359 -18.97 23.82 1.74
N MET A 360 -19.77 23.67 0.67
CA MET A 360 -21.21 23.76 0.74
C MET A 360 -21.82 22.64 1.61
N TYR A 361 -21.25 21.44 1.58
CA TYR A 361 -21.64 20.38 2.51
C TYR A 361 -21.34 20.76 3.96
N ASP A 362 -20.15 21.31 4.24
CA ASP A 362 -19.76 21.78 5.58
C ASP A 362 -20.66 22.94 6.05
N PHE A 363 -21.05 23.83 5.14
CA PHE A 363 -21.99 24.90 5.44
C PHE A 363 -23.33 24.37 5.94
N PHE A 364 -23.97 23.46 5.19
CA PHE A 364 -25.29 22.95 5.58
C PHE A 364 -25.28 22.00 6.78
N THR A 365 -24.20 21.24 6.98
CA THR A 365 -24.12 20.26 8.08
C THR A 365 -23.57 20.82 9.38
N ARG A 366 -22.73 21.87 9.30
CA ARG A 366 -22.02 22.42 10.47
C ARG A 366 -22.25 23.91 10.67
N LEU A 367 -21.90 24.75 9.70
CA LEU A 367 -21.89 26.22 9.91
C LEU A 367 -23.30 26.80 10.09
N TRP A 368 -24.26 26.36 9.28
CA TRP A 368 -25.64 26.83 9.32
C TRP A 368 -26.35 26.45 10.64
N PRO A 369 -26.22 25.22 11.16
CA PRO A 369 -26.72 24.90 12.49
C PRO A 369 -26.01 25.61 13.64
N LEU A 370 -24.67 25.76 13.57
CA LEU A 370 -23.89 26.32 14.69
C LEU A 370 -24.01 27.84 14.82
N PHE A 371 -24.06 28.56 13.70
CA PHE A 371 -24.02 30.04 13.70
C PHE A 371 -25.28 30.68 13.12
N GLY A 372 -25.99 29.99 12.22
CA GLY A 372 -27.18 30.52 11.55
C GLY A 372 -28.51 30.18 12.23
N GLY A 373 -28.51 29.41 13.33
CA GLY A 373 -29.72 28.97 14.03
C GLY A 373 -30.59 27.97 13.25
N GLY A 374 -30.07 27.43 12.14
CA GLY A 374 -30.80 26.54 11.25
C GLY A 374 -30.79 25.06 11.67
N ARG A 375 -31.64 24.24 11.03
CA ARG A 375 -31.61 22.78 11.18
C ARG A 375 -30.66 22.15 10.16
N ASN A 376 -29.97 21.06 10.55
CA ASN A 376 -29.23 20.22 9.62
C ASN A 376 -30.22 19.31 8.85
N TYR A 377 -30.38 19.56 7.56
CA TYR A 377 -31.26 18.80 6.66
C TYR A 377 -30.57 17.62 5.97
N LEU A 378 -29.23 17.57 5.96
CA LEU A 378 -28.44 16.52 5.34
C LEU A 378 -28.10 15.42 6.35
N LYS A 379 -29.14 14.90 7.02
CA LYS A 379 -29.00 13.75 7.93
C LYS A 379 -29.09 12.46 7.14
N THR A 380 -28.29 11.48 7.56
CA THR A 380 -28.30 10.15 6.96
C THR A 380 -29.67 9.49 7.13
N PRO A 381 -30.35 9.14 6.01
CA PRO A 381 -31.63 8.46 6.09
C PRO A 381 -31.53 7.11 6.83
N ALA A 382 -32.57 6.78 7.60
CA ALA A 382 -32.60 5.57 8.42
C ALA A 382 -32.40 4.27 7.61
N PHE A 383 -32.75 4.25 6.33
CA PHE A 383 -32.54 3.08 5.47
C PHE A 383 -31.06 2.87 5.12
N LEU A 384 -30.25 3.93 4.98
CA LEU A 384 -28.81 3.80 4.76
C LEU A 384 -28.11 3.22 5.99
N HIS A 385 -28.52 3.64 7.18
CA HIS A 385 -28.04 3.02 8.42
C HIS A 385 -28.37 1.52 8.47
N ARG A 386 -29.49 1.07 7.88
CA ARG A 386 -29.86 -0.36 7.85
C ARG A 386 -29.11 -1.14 6.78
N LEU A 387 -28.87 -0.54 5.61
CA LEU A 387 -28.14 -1.16 4.50
C LEU A 387 -26.64 -1.31 4.80
N TRP A 388 -26.05 -0.31 5.47
CA TRP A 388 -24.63 -0.33 5.86
C TRP A 388 -24.39 -0.80 7.31
N GLY A 389 -25.43 -0.86 8.15
CA GLY A 389 -25.32 -1.20 9.58
C GLY A 389 -25.46 -2.67 9.93
N THR A 390 -25.53 -3.60 8.98
CA THR A 390 -25.62 -5.04 9.30
C THR A 390 -24.26 -5.72 9.33
N ARG A 391 -23.71 -5.84 10.54
CA ARG A 391 -23.02 -7.01 11.16
C ARG A 391 -21.92 -6.58 12.15
N VAL A 392 -22.31 -5.85 13.20
CA VAL A 392 -21.68 -6.08 14.50
C VAL A 392 -22.76 -6.71 15.36
N ARG A 393 -22.77 -8.05 15.40
CA ARG A 393 -23.48 -8.76 16.45
C ARG A 393 -22.80 -8.36 17.74
N GLU A 394 -23.45 -7.44 18.45
CA GLU A 394 -23.10 -7.02 19.80
C GLU A 394 -23.00 -8.29 20.65
N GLN A 395 -21.79 -8.82 20.80
CA GLN A 395 -21.47 -9.69 21.92
C GLN A 395 -21.49 -8.77 23.13
N ARG A 396 -22.70 -8.45 23.62
CA ARG A 396 -22.89 -7.95 24.97
C ARG A 396 -22.28 -9.03 25.87
N THR A 397 -21.05 -8.79 26.29
CA THR A 397 -20.50 -9.35 27.51
C THR A 397 -21.56 -9.14 28.58
N ARG A 398 -22.24 -10.22 28.96
CA ARG A 398 -22.97 -10.30 30.23
C ARG A 398 -21.92 -10.11 31.32
N GLY A 399 -21.66 -8.85 31.68
CA GLY A 399 -20.96 -8.52 32.91
C GLY A 399 -21.79 -9.08 34.05
N LEU A 400 -21.16 -9.93 34.88
CA LEU A 400 -21.71 -10.32 36.17
C LEU A 400 -22.03 -9.03 36.95
N GLY A 401 -23.30 -8.80 37.23
CA GLY A 401 -23.72 -7.77 38.19
C GLY A 401 -23.33 -8.21 39.60
N PRO A 402 -22.95 -7.27 40.49
CA PRO A 402 -22.65 -7.59 41.87
C PRO A 402 -23.94 -8.02 42.58
N SER A 403 -23.86 -9.16 43.27
CA SER A 403 -24.87 -9.65 44.19
C SER A 403 -25.07 -8.67 45.34
N ALA A 404 -26.26 -8.08 45.44
CA ALA A 404 -26.68 -7.32 46.61
C ALA A 404 -28.18 -7.53 46.87
N GLY A 405 -28.50 -7.94 48.09
CA GLY A 405 -29.74 -7.55 48.78
C GLY A 405 -30.92 -8.52 48.64
N SER A 406 -31.01 -9.44 49.59
CA SER A 406 -32.26 -10.09 49.98
C SER A 406 -33.29 -9.05 50.44
N SER A 407 -34.43 -8.97 49.77
CA SER A 407 -35.66 -8.47 50.38
C SER A 407 -36.84 -9.31 49.90
N SER A 408 -37.46 -9.94 50.89
CA SER A 408 -38.70 -10.72 50.80
C SER A 408 -39.88 -9.80 50.48
N GLN A 409 -40.60 -10.08 49.39
CA GLN A 409 -42.00 -9.71 49.27
C GLN A 409 -42.76 -10.79 48.48
N ALA A 410 -43.70 -11.41 49.18
CA ALA A 410 -44.65 -12.36 48.63
C ALA A 410 -45.80 -11.60 47.94
N SER A 411 -46.21 -12.04 46.75
CA SER A 411 -47.62 -12.03 46.32
C SER A 411 -47.87 -12.88 45.07
N SER A 412 -48.67 -13.91 45.28
CA SER A 412 -49.75 -14.45 44.43
C SER A 412 -49.65 -14.41 42.89
N GLY A 413 -49.44 -15.59 42.30
CA GLY A 413 -50.42 -16.26 41.43
C GLY A 413 -50.77 -15.67 40.07
N GLN A 414 -50.32 -16.31 39.00
CA GLN A 414 -51.18 -17.05 38.06
C GLN A 414 -50.36 -17.73 36.96
N SER A 415 -50.52 -19.04 36.87
CA SER A 415 -50.00 -19.91 35.82
C SER A 415 -50.82 -19.76 34.54
N SER A 416 -50.15 -19.55 33.40
CA SER A 416 -50.64 -20.08 32.13
C SER A 416 -49.45 -20.54 31.30
N ALA A 417 -49.30 -21.86 31.25
CA ALA A 417 -48.41 -22.54 30.33
C ALA A 417 -49.03 -22.49 28.93
N ARG A 418 -48.22 -22.15 27.93
CA ARG A 418 -48.42 -22.59 26.55
C ARG A 418 -47.11 -23.17 26.04
N ASP A 419 -47.12 -24.49 26.03
CA ASP A 419 -46.28 -25.36 25.22
C ASP A 419 -46.57 -25.09 23.74
N ASP A 420 -45.53 -24.98 22.92
CA ASP A 420 -45.62 -25.30 21.50
C ASP A 420 -44.24 -25.78 21.03
N SER A 421 -44.05 -27.08 21.19
CA SER A 421 -42.99 -27.87 20.58
C SER A 421 -43.39 -28.23 19.14
N ILE A 422 -42.61 -27.80 18.14
CA ILE A 422 -42.58 -28.46 16.82
C ILE A 422 -41.13 -28.77 16.41
N GLY A 423 -40.84 -30.07 16.56
CA GLY A 423 -40.05 -30.97 15.71
C GLY A 423 -39.08 -30.44 14.65
N SER A 424 -37.84 -30.90 14.85
CA SER A 424 -36.72 -31.07 13.92
C SER A 424 -37.05 -31.70 12.57
N SER A 425 -36.31 -31.29 11.53
CA SER A 425 -35.78 -32.15 10.47
C SER A 425 -34.68 -31.40 9.71
N TRP A 426 -33.65 -32.11 9.22
CA TRP A 426 -32.49 -31.68 8.39
C TRP A 426 -31.10 -31.82 9.01
N SER A 427 -30.91 -32.79 9.92
CA SER A 427 -29.65 -33.53 10.00
C SER A 427 -29.66 -34.69 9.00
N MET A 428 -28.94 -34.60 7.88
CA MET A 428 -28.35 -35.78 7.22
C MET A 428 -27.40 -35.39 6.08
N ARG A 429 -26.23 -36.07 6.07
CA ARG A 429 -25.16 -36.15 5.05
C ARG A 429 -24.06 -35.08 5.19
N GLY A 430 -22.80 -35.39 5.47
CA GLY A 430 -22.06 -36.66 5.61
C GLY A 430 -20.57 -36.31 5.79
N ALA A 431 -19.83 -37.11 6.56
CA ALA A 431 -18.49 -36.81 7.03
C ALA A 431 -17.36 -37.19 6.04
N GLY A 432 -16.39 -36.28 5.90
CA GLY A 432 -14.92 -36.46 5.82
C GLY A 432 -14.25 -37.54 4.94
N ARG A 433 -13.17 -37.14 4.27
CA ARG A 433 -12.02 -38.02 3.97
C ARG A 433 -10.70 -37.30 4.30
N ARG A 434 -9.83 -38.01 5.02
CA ARG A 434 -8.38 -37.72 5.17
C ARG A 434 -7.61 -38.55 4.15
N LEU A 435 -6.51 -38.04 3.63
CA LEU A 435 -5.50 -38.82 2.91
C LEU A 435 -4.12 -38.59 3.55
N GLY A 436 -3.50 -39.69 3.96
CA GLY A 436 -2.13 -39.81 4.49
C GLY A 436 -1.92 -41.17 5.18
N GLY A 437 -0.85 -41.88 4.77
CA GLY A 437 -0.31 -43.12 5.36
C GLY A 437 -0.16 -44.24 4.31
N ASN A 438 1.01 -44.82 4.02
CA ASN A 438 2.31 -44.82 4.70
C ASN A 438 3.45 -44.52 3.73
#